data_AF-A0A8G2CP10-F1
#
_entry.id   AF-A0A8G2CP10-F1
#
_cell.length_a   1.000
_cell.length_b   1.000
_cell.length_c   1.000
_cell.angle_alpha   90.00
_cell.angle_beta   90.00
_cell.angle_gamma   90.00
#
_symmetry.space_group_name_H-M   'P 1'
#
loop_
_entity.id
_entity.type
_entity.pdbx_description
1 polymer ?
#
loop_
_entity_poly.entity_id
_entity_poly.type
_entity_poly.pdbx_seq_one_letter_code
_entity_poly.pdbx_strand_id
1 'polypeptide(L)'
;MSACHETSHGHAPSQPSGAEPERYRFFSIKLHRLISYREDGAVYVRDVCSDWVRTRAPADTDAIKAERFERAALAITNLPAWARSITDLPTMTEIERWSTDSVVEATDGEEVEPDGHSSDGAPSWLLALGMI
;
A
#
# COMPACT_ATOMS: atom_id res chain seq x y z
N MET A 1 -21.39 5.32 1.72
CA MET A 1 -20.50 4.30 2.31
C MET A 1 -20.76 3.02 1.54
N SER A 2 -19.98 2.73 0.50
CA SER A 2 -20.09 1.45 -0.21
C SER A 2 -19.48 0.37 0.68
N ALA A 3 -20.21 -0.72 0.88
CA ALA A 3 -19.77 -1.86 1.68
C ALA A 3 -18.55 -2.53 1.03
N CYS A 4 -17.46 -2.65 1.79
CA CYS A 4 -16.24 -3.33 1.37
C CYS A 4 -16.50 -4.84 1.42
N HIS A 5 -16.33 -5.55 0.30
CA HIS A 5 -16.45 -7.02 0.26
C HIS A 5 -15.10 -7.64 0.63
N GLU A 6 -15.13 -8.53 1.60
CA GLU A 6 -13.95 -9.11 2.26
C GLU A 6 -13.31 -10.22 1.42
N THR A 7 -11.98 -10.20 1.28
CA THR A 7 -11.17 -11.34 0.87
C THR A 7 -10.23 -11.71 2.02
N SER A 8 -10.60 -12.75 2.76
CA SER A 8 -9.84 -13.29 3.89
C SER A 8 -8.69 -14.18 3.43
N HIS A 9 -7.47 -13.65 3.33
CA HIS A 9 -6.22 -14.43 3.29
C HIS A 9 -5.18 -13.68 4.15
N GLY A 10 -4.39 -14.40 4.96
CA GLY A 10 -3.34 -13.80 5.78
C GLY A 10 -2.30 -13.04 4.94
N HIS A 11 -1.39 -12.30 5.62
CA HIS A 11 -0.37 -11.36 5.11
C HIS A 11 0.66 -11.91 4.07
N ALA A 12 0.27 -12.83 3.21
CA ALA A 12 1.01 -13.18 2.01
C ALA A 12 0.97 -11.97 1.05
N PRO A 13 2.07 -11.66 0.34
CA PRO A 13 2.09 -10.54 -0.59
C PRO A 13 0.98 -10.65 -1.64
N SER A 14 -0.02 -9.78 -1.56
CA SER A 14 -1.07 -9.72 -2.58
C SER A 14 -0.49 -9.27 -3.92
N GLN A 15 -0.99 -9.81 -5.04
CA GLN A 15 -0.51 -9.49 -6.38
C GLN A 15 -1.68 -9.00 -7.26
N PRO A 16 -1.50 -7.90 -8.02
CA PRO A 16 -2.48 -7.53 -9.03
C PRO A 16 -2.54 -8.60 -10.13
N SER A 17 -3.72 -8.81 -10.73
CA SER A 17 -3.99 -9.84 -11.75
C SER A 17 -3.37 -9.59 -13.15
N GLY A 18 -2.32 -8.75 -13.22
CA GLY A 18 -1.62 -8.45 -14.47
C GLY A 18 -0.63 -9.55 -14.88
N ALA A 19 -0.50 -9.79 -16.19
CA ALA A 19 0.41 -10.80 -16.74
C ALA A 19 1.89 -10.42 -16.61
N GLU A 20 2.20 -9.12 -16.71
CA GLU A 20 3.58 -8.62 -16.72
C GLU A 20 4.17 -8.52 -15.31
N PRO A 21 5.47 -8.77 -15.10
CA PRO A 21 6.11 -8.71 -13.78
C PRO A 21 5.96 -7.35 -13.06
N GLU A 22 6.06 -7.37 -11.74
CA GLU A 22 6.12 -6.15 -10.93
C GLU A 22 7.51 -5.53 -11.00
N ARG A 23 7.56 -4.23 -11.29
CA ARG A 23 8.81 -3.45 -11.28
C ARG A 23 9.00 -2.71 -9.96
N TYR A 24 7.94 -2.06 -9.46
CA TYR A 24 7.98 -1.33 -8.21
C TYR A 24 6.73 -1.58 -7.38
N ARG A 25 6.91 -1.66 -6.06
CA ARG A 25 5.85 -1.64 -5.06
C ARG A 25 6.24 -0.72 -3.92
N PHE A 26 5.30 0.08 -3.45
CA PHE A 26 5.47 0.92 -2.27
C PHE A 26 4.12 1.39 -1.73
N PHE A 27 4.07 1.71 -0.45
CA PHE A 27 2.95 2.41 0.17
C PHE A 27 3.07 3.91 -0.07
N SER A 28 2.06 4.50 -0.70
CA SER A 28 1.98 5.93 -0.88
C SER A 28 1.35 6.58 0.35
N ILE A 29 2.17 7.24 1.18
CA ILE A 29 1.71 7.98 2.36
C ILE A 29 0.66 9.04 1.97
N LYS A 30 0.85 9.72 0.84
CA LYS A 30 -0.09 10.75 0.36
C LYS A 30 -1.46 10.18 -0.03
N LEU A 31 -1.49 8.96 -0.57
CA LEU A 31 -2.72 8.34 -1.07
C LEU A 31 -3.31 7.34 -0.07
N HIS A 32 -2.59 7.01 1.01
CA HIS A 32 -2.92 5.97 1.97
C HIS A 32 -3.19 4.60 1.29
N ARG A 33 -2.38 4.28 0.28
CA ARG A 33 -2.62 3.15 -0.64
C ARG A 33 -1.34 2.44 -1.03
N LEU A 34 -1.45 1.15 -1.26
CA LEU A 34 -0.39 0.36 -1.87
C LEU A 34 -0.39 0.57 -3.39
N ILE A 35 0.77 0.85 -3.95
CA ILE A 35 0.96 1.15 -5.38
C ILE A 35 1.86 0.07 -6.00
N SER A 36 1.48 -0.41 -7.18
CA SER A 36 2.26 -1.37 -7.98
C SER A 36 2.44 -0.84 -9.40
N TYR A 37 3.69 -0.75 -9.86
CA TYR A 37 4.05 -0.50 -11.25
C TYR A 37 4.50 -1.81 -11.89
N ARG A 38 3.95 -2.13 -13.07
CA ARG A 38 4.35 -3.29 -13.86
C ARG A 38 5.37 -2.93 -14.92
N GLU A 39 6.08 -3.92 -15.46
CA GLU A 39 7.12 -3.73 -16.48
C GLU A 39 6.60 -3.15 -17.81
N ASP A 40 5.31 -3.34 -18.14
CA ASP A 40 4.66 -2.68 -19.28
C ASP A 40 4.24 -1.21 -19.01
N GLY A 41 4.50 -0.71 -17.80
CA GLY A 41 4.11 0.63 -17.35
C GLY A 41 2.67 0.75 -16.85
N ALA A 42 1.90 -0.35 -16.78
CA ALA A 42 0.60 -0.34 -16.11
C ALA A 42 0.75 -0.05 -14.61
N VAL A 43 -0.23 0.64 -14.03
CA VAL A 43 -0.21 1.01 -12.61
C VAL A 43 -1.47 0.53 -11.93
N TYR A 44 -1.29 -0.16 -10.82
CA TYR A 44 -2.34 -0.69 -9.96
C TYR A 44 -2.25 -0.03 -8.60
N VAL A 45 -3.41 0.19 -7.99
CA VAL A 45 -3.54 0.70 -6.62
C VAL A 45 -4.42 -0.23 -5.83
N ARG A 46 -4.11 -0.40 -4.55
CA ARG A 46 -4.95 -1.12 -3.60
C ARG A 46 -5.14 -0.27 -2.36
N ASP A 47 -6.38 -0.20 -1.88
CA ASP A 47 -6.71 0.27 -0.54
C ASP A 47 -7.18 -0.90 0.33
N VAL A 48 -7.44 -0.66 1.61
CA VAL A 48 -7.89 -1.70 2.55
C VAL A 48 -9.27 -2.28 2.21
N CYS A 49 -10.08 -1.55 1.44
CA CYS A 49 -11.47 -1.85 1.16
C CYS A 49 -11.72 -2.45 -0.22
N SER A 50 -10.72 -2.41 -1.10
CA SER A 50 -10.80 -2.93 -2.45
C SER A 50 -9.62 -3.84 -2.75
N ASP A 51 -9.82 -4.76 -3.70
CA ASP A 51 -8.68 -5.42 -4.33
C ASP A 51 -7.90 -4.43 -5.22
N TRP A 52 -6.85 -4.91 -5.87
CA TRP A 52 -6.04 -4.17 -6.83
C TRP A 52 -6.88 -3.65 -8.00
N VAL A 53 -6.91 -2.32 -8.15
CA VAL A 53 -7.56 -1.62 -9.27
C VAL A 53 -6.51 -1.04 -10.20
N ARG A 54 -6.61 -1.34 -11.49
CA ARG A 54 -5.76 -0.73 -12.52
C ARG A 54 -6.17 0.73 -12.74
N THR A 55 -5.28 1.67 -12.45
CA THR A 55 -5.50 3.12 -12.63
C THR A 55 -4.81 3.69 -13.87
N ARG A 56 -3.84 2.96 -14.42
CA ARG A 56 -3.19 3.25 -15.70
C ARG A 56 -3.08 1.96 -16.51
N ALA A 57 -3.52 2.02 -17.75
CA ALA A 57 -3.27 0.98 -18.74
C ALA A 57 -1.75 0.85 -19.04
N PRO A 58 -1.31 -0.25 -19.66
CA PRO A 58 0.05 -0.36 -20.19
C PRO A 58 0.46 0.89 -20.99
N ALA A 59 1.74 1.22 -20.99
CA ALA A 59 2.22 2.39 -21.71
C ALA A 59 2.27 2.11 -23.21
N ASP A 60 1.62 2.98 -24.00
CA ASP A 60 1.58 2.83 -25.46
C ASP A 60 2.95 3.06 -26.13
N THR A 61 3.87 3.74 -25.45
CA THR A 61 5.22 4.04 -25.94
C THR A 61 6.27 3.88 -24.83
N ASP A 62 7.51 3.62 -25.23
CA ASP A 62 8.63 3.54 -24.29
C ASP A 62 8.90 4.87 -23.56
N ALA A 63 8.62 6.02 -24.20
CA ALA A 63 8.76 7.32 -23.57
C ALA A 63 7.79 7.51 -22.39
N ILE A 64 6.51 7.13 -22.57
CA ILE A 64 5.51 7.17 -21.50
C ILE A 64 5.88 6.19 -20.38
N LYS A 65 6.39 5.01 -20.73
CA LYS A 65 6.85 4.00 -19.76
C LYS A 65 8.02 4.54 -18.93
N ALA A 66 9.03 5.13 -19.59
CA ALA A 66 10.19 5.72 -18.95
C ALA A 66 9.79 6.85 -17.98
N GLU A 67 8.95 7.79 -18.43
CA GLU A 67 8.45 8.88 -17.59
C GLU A 67 7.75 8.35 -16.32
N ARG A 68 6.92 7.30 -16.47
CA ARG A 68 6.24 6.66 -15.33
C ARG A 68 7.25 6.04 -14.36
N PHE A 69 8.27 5.35 -14.85
CA PHE A 69 9.29 4.72 -14.01
C PHE A 69 10.19 5.74 -13.33
N GLU A 70 10.56 6.83 -13.98
CA GLU A 70 11.30 7.93 -13.37
C GLU A 70 10.49 8.59 -12.25
N ARG A 71 9.20 8.84 -12.49
CA ARG A 71 8.29 9.36 -11.45
C ARG A 71 8.16 8.40 -10.27
N ALA A 72 8.03 7.10 -10.54
CA ALA A 72 7.95 6.08 -9.50
C ALA A 72 9.24 6.00 -8.68
N ALA A 73 10.39 5.96 -9.35
CA ALA A 73 11.70 5.93 -8.72
C ALA A 73 11.92 7.15 -7.82
N LEU A 74 11.60 8.36 -8.32
CA LEU A 74 11.71 9.59 -7.53
C LEU A 74 10.78 9.57 -6.31
N ALA A 75 9.55 9.06 -6.46
CA ALA A 75 8.64 8.90 -5.33
C ALA A 75 9.23 7.95 -4.28
N ILE A 76 9.75 6.79 -4.69
CA ILE A 76 10.32 5.76 -3.80
C ILE A 76 11.57 6.27 -3.07
N THR A 77 12.46 6.99 -3.76
CA THR A 77 13.68 7.53 -3.15
C THR A 77 13.38 8.41 -1.94
N ASN A 78 12.27 9.15 -1.98
CA ASN A 78 11.87 10.08 -0.91
C ASN A 78 11.01 9.43 0.18
N LEU A 79 10.67 8.15 0.08
CA LEU A 79 9.86 7.46 1.08
C LEU A 79 10.71 6.97 2.27
N PRO A 80 10.14 6.98 3.49
CA PRO A 80 10.75 6.30 4.62
C PRO A 80 10.86 4.80 4.38
N ALA A 81 11.73 4.12 5.12
CA ALA A 81 12.02 2.70 4.93
C ALA A 81 10.75 1.83 5.06
N TRP A 82 9.92 2.06 6.08
CA TRP A 82 8.68 1.32 6.31
C TRP A 82 7.73 1.37 5.10
N ALA A 83 7.57 2.54 4.47
CA ALA A 83 6.66 2.70 3.34
C ALA A 83 7.15 1.97 2.08
N ARG A 84 8.46 1.76 1.96
CA ARG A 84 9.06 0.98 0.86
C ARG A 84 8.96 -0.52 1.08
N SER A 85 8.89 -0.98 2.33
CA SER A 85 8.85 -2.41 2.67
C SER A 85 7.44 -3.00 2.75
N ILE A 86 6.40 -2.18 2.79
CA ILE A 86 5.01 -2.66 2.80
C ILE A 86 4.74 -3.45 1.51
N THR A 87 4.39 -4.73 1.68
CA THR A 87 3.99 -5.62 0.58
C THR A 87 2.52 -5.97 0.59
N ASP A 88 1.82 -5.74 1.70
CA ASP A 88 0.41 -6.02 1.85
C ASP A 88 -0.26 -5.01 2.81
N LEU A 89 -1.60 -4.98 2.81
CA LEU A 89 -2.37 -4.12 3.69
C LEU A 89 -3.14 -4.96 4.71
N PRO A 90 -3.39 -4.44 5.92
CA PRO A 90 -4.27 -5.10 6.88
C PRO A 90 -5.68 -5.26 6.30
N THR A 91 -6.38 -6.28 6.78
CA THR A 91 -7.78 -6.52 6.44
C THR A 91 -8.70 -5.50 7.10
N MET A 92 -9.89 -5.28 6.54
CA MET A 92 -10.90 -4.42 7.18
C MET A 92 -11.26 -4.90 8.59
N THR A 93 -11.32 -6.21 8.82
CA THR A 93 -11.58 -6.79 10.15
C THR A 93 -10.50 -6.43 11.17
N GLU A 94 -9.23 -6.41 10.76
CA GLU A 94 -8.12 -5.95 11.62
C GLU A 94 -8.23 -4.45 11.91
N ILE A 95 -8.54 -3.65 10.89
CA ILE A 95 -8.78 -2.21 11.06
C ILE A 95 -9.94 -1.93 12.02
N GLU A 96 -11.07 -2.62 11.86
CA GLU A 96 -12.25 -2.45 12.72
C GLU A 96 -11.92 -2.84 14.17
N ARG A 97 -11.20 -3.94 14.37
CA ARG A 97 -10.71 -4.35 15.69
C ARG A 97 -9.84 -3.25 16.32
N TRP A 98 -8.85 -2.77 15.60
CA TRP A 98 -7.93 -1.73 16.07
C TRP A 98 -8.62 -0.39 16.34
N SER A 99 -9.73 -0.09 15.66
CA SER A 99 -10.49 1.14 15.91
C SER A 99 -11.14 1.21 17.30
N THR A 100 -11.32 0.05 17.96
CA THR A 100 -11.88 -0.05 19.31
C THR A 100 -10.86 -0.47 20.37
N ASP A 101 -9.68 -0.92 19.96
CA ASP A 101 -8.62 -1.36 20.85
C ASP A 101 -7.72 -0.17 21.27
N SER A 102 -7.08 -0.31 22.43
CA SER A 102 -6.07 0.67 22.89
C SER A 102 -4.66 0.36 22.39
N VAL A 103 -4.49 -0.69 21.58
CA VAL A 103 -3.22 -1.14 21.01
C VAL A 103 -3.45 -1.54 19.56
N VAL A 104 -2.54 -1.12 18.68
CA VAL A 104 -2.59 -1.29 17.23
C VAL A 104 -1.21 -1.73 16.75
N GLU A 105 -1.15 -2.49 15.66
CA GLU A 105 0.12 -2.82 15.02
C GLU A 105 0.63 -1.63 14.19
N ALA A 106 1.92 -1.32 14.32
CA ALA A 106 2.65 -0.43 13.42
C ALA A 106 2.92 -1.10 12.08
N THR A 107 3.25 -0.31 11.06
CA THR A 107 3.50 -0.82 9.70
C THR A 107 4.72 -1.76 9.57
N ASP A 108 5.53 -1.88 10.62
CA ASP A 108 6.65 -2.81 10.76
C ASP A 108 6.35 -4.01 11.68
N GLY A 109 5.15 -4.08 12.26
CA GLY A 109 4.72 -5.18 13.14
C GLY A 109 4.82 -4.90 14.65
N GLU A 110 5.38 -3.77 15.09
CA GLU A 110 5.48 -3.43 16.52
C GLU A 110 4.09 -3.03 17.08
N GLU A 111 3.73 -3.48 18.28
CA GLU A 111 2.50 -3.03 18.96
C GLU A 111 2.69 -1.64 19.57
N VAL A 112 1.81 -0.69 19.23
CA VAL A 112 1.85 0.71 19.63
C VAL A 112 0.46 1.25 19.98
N GLU A 113 0.39 2.45 20.55
CA GLU A 113 -0.88 3.16 20.68
C GLU A 113 -1.46 3.51 19.29
N PRO A 114 -2.79 3.71 19.15
CA PRO A 114 -3.43 4.03 17.88
C PRO A 114 -2.80 5.20 17.11
N ASP A 115 -2.33 6.24 17.80
CA ASP A 115 -1.62 7.40 17.25
C ASP A 115 -0.08 7.33 17.47
N GLY A 116 0.41 6.14 17.83
CA GLY A 116 1.80 5.86 18.13
C GLY A 116 2.67 5.57 16.90
N HIS A 117 3.97 5.55 17.16
CA HIS A 117 5.00 5.11 16.22
C HIS A 117 5.85 4.06 16.91
N SER A 118 6.34 3.08 16.14
CA SER A 118 7.28 2.07 16.61
C SER A 118 8.61 2.69 17.04
N SER A 119 9.45 1.88 17.68
CA SER A 119 10.80 2.29 18.08
C SER A 119 11.68 2.74 16.89
N ASP A 120 11.42 2.23 15.69
CA ASP A 120 12.08 2.61 14.43
C ASP A 120 11.37 3.76 13.69
N GLY A 121 10.29 4.31 14.26
CA GLY A 121 9.54 5.44 13.74
C GLY A 121 8.51 5.09 12.66
N ALA A 122 8.14 3.80 12.52
CA ALA A 122 7.06 3.38 11.66
C ALA A 122 5.70 3.73 12.32
N PRO A 123 4.75 4.36 11.62
CA PRO A 123 3.47 4.72 12.22
C PRO A 123 2.61 3.48 12.48
N SER A 124 1.63 3.62 13.40
CA SER A 124 0.48 2.70 13.49
C SER A 124 -0.20 2.54 12.11
N TRP A 125 -0.84 1.41 11.86
CA TRP A 125 -1.63 1.23 10.64
C TRP A 125 -2.75 2.27 10.49
N LEU A 126 -3.38 2.70 11.59
CA LEU A 126 -4.45 3.71 11.55
C LEU A 126 -3.93 5.08 11.09
N LEU A 127 -2.75 5.49 11.56
CA LEU A 127 -2.08 6.70 11.07
C LEU A 127 -1.63 6.55 9.61
N ALA A 128 -1.00 5.43 9.27
CA ALA A 128 -0.53 5.16 7.91
C ALA A 128 -1.68 5.23 6.89
N LEU A 129 -2.87 4.78 7.28
CA LEU A 129 -4.08 4.78 6.46
C LEU A 129 -4.90 6.08 6.52
N GLY A 130 -4.49 7.06 7.33
CA GLY A 130 -5.15 8.36 7.46
C GLY A 130 -6.55 8.26 8.08
N MET A 131 -6.75 7.31 8.99
CA MET A 131 -8.05 7.06 9.63
C MET A 131 -8.25 7.89 10.90
N ILE A 132 -7.18 8.46 11.45
CA ILE A 132 -7.15 9.35 12.61
C ILE A 132 -6.15 10.49 12.39
#